data_AF-A0A444M939-F1
#
_entry.id   AF-A0A444M939-F1
#
_cell.length_a   1.000
_cell.length_b   1.000
_cell.length_c   1.000
_cell.angle_alpha   90.00
_cell.angle_beta   90.00
_cell.angle_gamma   90.00
#
_symmetry.space_group_name_H-M   'P 1'
#
loop_
_entity.id
_entity.type
_entity.pdbx_description
1 polymer ?
#
loop_
_entity_poly.entity_id
_entity_poly.type
_entity_poly.pdbx_seq_one_letter_code
_entity_poly.pdbx_strand_id
1 'polypeptide(L)'
;MSSTRKGIILAGGSGTRLYPLTMGVSKQLLPLYDKPMIYYPLTVLMLAGIREIAVITTPHDQEQFKRVLGDGSQWGISLTFIVQPSPDGLAQAYLLAEDFLAGAPSAMVLGDNVFFGHGLPEMMKAAPEQGGTVFGYHVSDPERYGVVDFDKDGTVKAIIEKPPVAPSNYAVTGLYFLDGTAPERARAVQPSPRGELEIVTLLESYLHEGSLRVETMGRGYAWLDTGTHASLLDAGNFVRTLQERQGLQVGSPDEIAWGQGWISDEDLSERASLFGKTGYGAYLKGLLRSDKH
;
A
#
# COMPACT_ATOMS: atom_id res chain seq x y z
N MET A 1 -6.43 14.14 -15.07
CA MET A 1 -5.48 15.09 -14.45
C MET A 1 -4.62 14.30 -13.48
N SER A 2 -3.30 14.51 -13.46
CA SER A 2 -2.40 13.83 -12.51
C SER A 2 -2.73 14.28 -11.09
N SER A 3 -2.70 13.38 -10.12
CA SER A 3 -2.85 13.74 -8.71
C SER A 3 -1.72 14.69 -8.29
N THR A 4 -2.02 15.66 -7.42
CA THR A 4 -1.03 16.48 -6.70
C THR A 4 -0.33 15.68 -5.60
N ARG A 5 -0.87 14.51 -5.24
CA ARG A 5 -0.30 13.63 -4.22
C ARG A 5 0.89 12.85 -4.74
N LYS A 6 1.87 12.67 -3.85
CA LYS A 6 2.97 11.73 -4.02
C LYS A 6 2.72 10.45 -3.23
N GLY A 7 3.25 9.34 -3.72
CA GLY A 7 3.09 8.03 -3.11
C GLY A 7 4.28 7.65 -2.25
N ILE A 8 4.05 6.90 -1.18
CA ILE A 8 5.10 6.23 -0.41
C ILE A 8 4.72 4.77 -0.28
N ILE A 9 5.62 3.87 -0.66
CA ILE A 9 5.52 2.45 -0.33
C ILE A 9 6.59 2.13 0.69
N LEU A 10 6.18 1.78 1.91
CA LEU A 10 7.09 1.32 2.94
C LEU A 10 7.30 -0.19 2.82
N ALA A 11 8.40 -0.58 2.17
CA ALA A 11 8.80 -1.97 1.93
C ALA A 11 10.09 -2.33 2.70
N GLY A 12 10.17 -1.89 3.95
CA GLY A 12 11.26 -2.20 4.88
C GLY A 12 10.97 -3.40 5.79
N GLY A 13 11.86 -3.60 6.77
CA GLY A 13 11.77 -4.64 7.79
C GLY A 13 12.34 -6.00 7.37
N SER A 14 12.69 -6.83 8.36
CA SER A 14 13.36 -8.13 8.17
C SER A 14 12.40 -9.31 7.98
N GLY A 15 11.08 -9.09 8.13
CA GLY A 15 10.06 -10.12 7.89
C GLY A 15 10.22 -11.40 8.74
N THR A 16 10.91 -11.34 9.88
CA THR A 16 11.37 -12.52 10.66
C THR A 16 10.29 -13.54 11.03
N ARG A 17 9.03 -13.12 11.12
CA ARG A 17 7.86 -14.00 11.32
C ARG A 17 7.66 -15.02 10.19
N LEU A 18 8.25 -14.78 9.03
CA LEU A 18 8.24 -15.64 7.86
C LEU A 18 9.56 -16.39 7.65
N TYR A 19 10.47 -16.40 8.62
CA TYR A 19 11.66 -17.23 8.51
C TYR A 19 11.27 -18.72 8.36
N PRO A 20 11.94 -19.47 7.47
CA PRO A 20 13.15 -19.09 6.73
C PRO A 20 12.93 -18.41 5.36
N LEU A 21 11.69 -18.13 4.93
CA LEU A 21 11.41 -17.56 3.60
C LEU A 21 12.11 -16.21 3.37
N THR A 22 12.15 -15.36 4.40
CA THR A 22 12.70 -14.00 4.28
C THR A 22 14.18 -13.87 4.63
N MET A 23 14.90 -14.98 4.79
CA MET A 23 16.35 -14.93 5.05
C MET A 23 17.15 -14.52 3.81
N GLY A 24 16.67 -14.87 2.61
CA GLY A 24 17.35 -14.56 1.33
C GLY A 24 16.63 -13.54 0.46
N VAL A 25 15.34 -13.27 0.72
CA VAL A 25 14.48 -12.42 -0.11
C VAL A 25 13.60 -11.56 0.80
N SER A 26 13.46 -10.28 0.45
CA SER A 26 12.55 -9.37 1.17
C SER A 26 11.11 -9.87 1.15
N LYS A 27 10.35 -9.69 2.25
CA LYS A 27 8.95 -10.15 2.36
C LYS A 27 8.10 -9.68 1.17
N GLN A 28 8.26 -8.41 0.79
CA GLN A 28 7.46 -7.74 -0.23
C GLN A 28 7.85 -8.19 -1.66
N LEU A 29 8.91 -8.98 -1.82
CA LEU A 29 9.29 -9.61 -3.08
C LEU A 29 8.87 -11.08 -3.17
N LEU A 30 8.32 -11.64 -2.08
CA LEU A 30 7.73 -12.98 -2.12
C LEU A 30 6.54 -13.02 -3.09
N PRO A 31 6.32 -14.15 -3.79
CA PRO A 31 5.20 -14.30 -4.67
C PRO A 31 3.89 -14.34 -3.87
N LEU A 32 2.92 -13.57 -4.31
CA LEU A 32 1.53 -13.69 -3.91
C LEU A 32 0.77 -14.14 -5.15
N TYR A 33 0.52 -15.45 -5.20
CA TYR A 33 0.14 -16.19 -6.41
C TYR A 33 1.14 -16.02 -7.56
N ASP A 34 0.86 -15.15 -8.54
CA ASP A 34 1.59 -15.04 -9.80
C ASP A 34 2.40 -13.74 -9.94
N LYS A 35 2.43 -12.89 -8.90
CA LYS A 35 3.13 -11.60 -8.89
C LYS A 35 3.89 -11.36 -7.58
N PRO A 36 4.97 -10.56 -7.58
CA PRO A 36 5.61 -10.15 -6.34
C PRO A 36 4.65 -9.31 -5.49
N MET A 37 4.65 -9.51 -4.18
CA MET A 37 3.74 -8.86 -3.23
C MET A 37 3.74 -7.32 -3.35
N ILE A 38 4.86 -6.69 -3.71
CA ILE A 38 5.00 -5.25 -3.87
C ILE A 38 4.12 -4.67 -5.00
N TYR A 39 3.69 -5.49 -5.98
CA TYR A 39 2.82 -5.02 -7.06
C TYR A 39 1.44 -4.61 -6.53
N TYR A 40 0.91 -5.31 -5.53
CA TYR A 40 -0.42 -5.02 -4.99
C TYR A 40 -0.52 -3.61 -4.37
N PRO A 41 0.33 -3.18 -3.43
CA PRO A 41 0.32 -1.81 -2.92
C PRO A 41 0.72 -0.78 -3.98
N LEU A 42 1.62 -1.11 -4.92
CA LEU A 42 1.94 -0.22 -6.05
C LEU A 42 0.68 0.09 -6.87
N THR A 43 -0.09 -0.95 -7.22
CA THR A 43 -1.32 -0.78 -7.99
C THR A 43 -2.40 -0.01 -7.25
N VAL A 44 -2.43 -0.06 -5.92
CA VAL A 44 -3.32 0.80 -5.11
C VAL A 44 -2.99 2.28 -5.32
N LEU A 45 -1.72 2.66 -5.26
CA LEU A 45 -1.30 4.05 -5.53
C LEU A 45 -1.58 4.46 -6.99
N MET A 46 -1.36 3.54 -7.95
CA MET A 46 -1.66 3.81 -9.36
C MET A 46 -3.17 4.00 -9.60
N LEU A 47 -4.03 3.20 -8.95
CA LEU A 47 -5.48 3.37 -9.00
C LEU A 47 -5.95 4.68 -8.37
N ALA A 48 -5.21 5.20 -7.37
CA ALA A 48 -5.40 6.53 -6.80
C ALA A 48 -4.91 7.67 -7.73
N GLY A 49 -4.35 7.36 -8.90
CA GLY A 49 -3.87 8.34 -9.87
C GLY A 49 -2.50 8.94 -9.54
N ILE A 50 -1.73 8.30 -8.66
CA ILE A 50 -0.42 8.77 -8.20
C ILE A 50 0.66 8.21 -9.13
N ARG A 51 1.51 9.11 -9.67
CA ARG A 51 2.57 8.77 -10.64
C ARG A 51 3.98 9.03 -10.12
N GLU A 52 4.15 9.75 -9.03
CA GLU A 52 5.45 9.94 -8.36
C GLU A 52 5.42 9.17 -7.05
N ILE A 53 6.25 8.13 -6.91
CA ILE A 53 6.19 7.21 -5.77
C ILE A 53 7.59 6.98 -5.21
N ALA A 54 7.77 7.19 -3.91
CA ALA A 54 8.94 6.74 -3.18
C ALA A 54 8.76 5.30 -2.72
N VAL A 55 9.75 4.44 -2.97
CA VAL A 55 9.83 3.08 -2.46
C VAL A 55 10.93 3.03 -1.40
N ILE A 56 10.51 2.88 -0.14
CA ILE A 56 11.41 2.84 1.01
C ILE A 56 11.77 1.39 1.31
N THR A 57 13.05 1.03 1.28
CA THR A 57 13.53 -0.35 1.46
C THR A 57 14.67 -0.41 2.48
N THR A 58 15.05 -1.61 2.90
CA THR A 58 16.33 -1.81 3.60
C THR A 58 17.52 -1.54 2.65
N PRO A 59 18.73 -1.28 3.16
CA PRO A 59 19.91 -1.06 2.31
C PRO A 59 20.26 -2.27 1.45
N HIS A 60 20.07 -3.48 1.97
CA HIS A 60 20.47 -4.73 1.30
C HIS A 60 19.42 -5.23 0.30
N ASP A 61 18.15 -4.90 0.48
CA ASP A 61 17.09 -5.33 -0.44
C ASP A 61 16.89 -4.37 -1.63
N GLN A 62 17.34 -3.12 -1.52
CA GLN A 62 17.00 -2.06 -2.49
C GLN A 62 17.29 -2.46 -3.95
N GLU A 63 18.43 -3.10 -4.21
CA GLU A 63 18.81 -3.55 -5.56
C GLU A 63 17.85 -4.61 -6.11
N GLN A 64 17.24 -5.44 -5.26
CA GLN A 64 16.23 -6.40 -5.69
C GLN A 64 14.94 -5.70 -6.12
N PHE A 65 14.51 -4.67 -5.37
CA PHE A 65 13.36 -3.86 -5.74
C PHE A 65 13.59 -3.09 -7.04
N LYS A 66 14.76 -2.47 -7.23
CA LYS A 66 15.11 -1.80 -8.50
C LYS A 66 15.08 -2.76 -9.70
N ARG A 67 15.55 -4.00 -9.54
CA ARG A 67 15.46 -5.01 -10.62
C ARG A 67 14.03 -5.38 -11.00
N VAL A 68 13.11 -5.40 -10.04
CA VAL A 68 11.70 -5.78 -10.24
C VAL A 68 10.85 -4.62 -10.75
N LEU A 69 11.13 -3.41 -10.27
CA LEU A 69 10.29 -2.23 -10.49
C LEU A 69 10.86 -1.24 -11.51
N GLY A 70 12.17 -1.29 -11.79
CA GLY A 70 12.82 -0.28 -12.62
C GLY A 70 12.69 1.13 -12.03
N ASP A 71 12.70 2.13 -12.89
CA ASP A 71 12.40 3.53 -12.55
C ASP A 71 10.91 3.87 -12.69
N GLY A 72 10.08 2.90 -13.11
CA GLY A 72 8.64 3.06 -13.31
C GLY A 72 8.24 3.59 -14.69
N SER A 73 9.19 4.00 -15.52
CA SER A 73 8.91 4.59 -16.84
C SER A 73 8.11 3.64 -17.75
N GLN A 74 8.29 2.32 -17.59
CA GLN A 74 7.53 1.29 -18.30
C GLN A 74 6.03 1.29 -18.01
N TRP A 75 5.59 2.01 -16.98
CA TRP A 75 4.18 2.20 -16.60
C TRP A 75 3.76 3.67 -16.66
N GLY A 76 4.61 4.55 -17.20
CA GLY A 76 4.40 5.99 -17.19
C GLY A 76 4.39 6.59 -15.78
N ILE A 77 5.09 6.00 -14.81
CA ILE A 77 5.27 6.56 -13.46
C ILE A 77 6.76 6.83 -13.20
N SER A 78 7.07 7.44 -12.06
CA SER A 78 8.42 7.69 -11.56
C SER A 78 8.58 7.08 -10.17
N LEU A 79 9.58 6.22 -10.03
CA LEU A 79 9.93 5.54 -8.79
C LEU A 79 11.25 6.06 -8.23
N THR A 80 11.21 6.59 -7.01
CA THR A 80 12.39 7.02 -6.26
C THR A 80 12.67 6.02 -5.14
N PHE A 81 13.88 5.47 -5.08
CA PHE A 81 14.25 4.52 -4.03
C PHE A 81 14.94 5.23 -2.87
N ILE A 82 14.41 5.04 -1.66
CA ILE A 82 14.94 5.62 -0.43
C ILE A 82 15.36 4.49 0.50
N VAL A 83 16.52 4.64 1.14
CA VAL A 83 17.01 3.65 2.11
C VAL A 83 16.43 3.97 3.49
N GLN A 84 15.84 2.97 4.14
CA GLN A 84 15.58 2.93 5.57
C GLN A 84 16.74 2.21 6.26
N PRO A 85 17.60 2.90 7.01
CA PRO A 85 18.76 2.28 7.65
C PRO A 85 18.40 1.21 8.69
N SER A 86 17.32 1.45 9.45
CA SER A 86 16.80 0.59 10.50
C SER A 86 15.27 0.70 10.55
N PRO A 87 14.53 -0.39 10.87
CA PRO A 87 13.08 -0.38 10.94
C PRO A 87 12.56 0.29 12.24
N ASP A 88 12.75 1.61 12.37
CA ASP A 88 12.46 2.34 13.61
C ASP A 88 10.99 2.80 13.71
N GLY A 89 10.07 2.10 13.06
CA GLY A 89 8.64 2.41 13.07
C GLY A 89 8.10 3.01 11.76
N LEU A 90 6.78 2.99 11.62
CA LEU A 90 6.09 3.34 10.38
C LEU A 90 6.12 4.85 10.08
N ALA A 91 6.07 5.70 11.11
CA ALA A 91 6.10 7.15 10.93
C ALA A 91 7.47 7.64 10.42
N GLN A 92 8.54 6.83 10.58
CA GLN A 92 9.86 7.12 10.01
C GLN A 92 9.82 7.32 8.49
N ALA A 93 8.87 6.69 7.79
CA ALA A 93 8.71 6.84 6.36
C ALA A 93 8.54 8.31 5.94
N TYR A 94 7.83 9.10 6.73
CA TYR A 94 7.61 10.53 6.48
C TYR A 94 8.87 11.38 6.70
N LEU A 95 9.76 10.96 7.61
CA LEU A 95 11.05 11.60 7.82
C LEU A 95 12.00 11.30 6.65
N LEU A 96 12.04 10.04 6.21
CA LEU A 96 12.90 9.59 5.11
C LEU A 96 12.47 10.18 3.75
N ALA A 97 11.16 10.40 3.57
CA ALA A 97 10.60 10.90 2.33
C ALA A 97 10.32 12.41 2.32
N GLU A 98 10.75 13.18 3.33
CA GLU A 98 10.45 14.61 3.46
C GLU A 98 10.86 15.42 2.21
N ASP A 99 12.11 15.28 1.77
CA ASP A 99 12.63 15.96 0.57
C ASP A 99 11.90 15.50 -0.70
N PHE A 100 11.55 14.22 -0.78
CA PHE A 100 10.79 13.69 -1.91
C PHE A 100 9.38 14.27 -1.96
N LEU A 101 8.70 14.36 -0.81
CA LEU A 101 7.36 14.92 -0.72
C LEU A 101 7.36 16.42 -1.06
N ALA A 102 8.36 17.18 -0.60
CA ALA A 102 8.51 18.61 -0.89
C ALA A 102 7.23 19.43 -0.62
N GLY A 103 6.56 19.13 0.50
CA GLY A 103 5.30 19.77 0.91
C GLY A 103 4.03 19.27 0.19
N ALA A 104 4.16 18.33 -0.75
CA ALA A 104 3.00 17.72 -1.39
C ALA A 104 2.22 16.81 -0.41
N PRO A 105 0.88 16.74 -0.54
CA PRO A 105 0.12 15.72 0.17
C PRO A 105 0.55 14.33 -0.30
N SER A 106 0.30 13.33 0.55
CA SER A 106 0.81 11.97 0.37
C SER A 106 -0.32 10.93 0.37
N ALA A 107 -0.03 9.78 -0.24
CA ALA A 107 -0.64 8.51 0.13
C ALA A 107 0.46 7.51 0.45
N MET A 108 0.52 7.03 1.69
CA MET A 108 1.42 5.98 2.14
C MET A 108 0.69 4.65 2.19
N VAL A 109 1.32 3.61 1.64
CA VAL A 109 0.84 2.23 1.74
C VAL A 109 1.96 1.31 2.23
N LEU A 110 1.62 0.35 3.08
CA LEU A 110 2.57 -0.67 3.52
C LEU A 110 2.81 -1.68 2.39
N GLY A 111 4.08 -2.01 2.13
CA GLY A 111 4.50 -2.84 1.01
C GLY A 111 4.02 -4.30 1.04
N ASP A 112 3.38 -4.71 2.14
CA ASP A 112 2.87 -6.05 2.39
C ASP A 112 1.35 -6.13 2.52
N ASN A 113 0.65 -5.01 2.30
CA ASN A 113 -0.80 -4.91 2.37
C ASN A 113 -1.43 -5.13 1.00
N VAL A 114 -2.39 -6.06 0.94
CA VAL A 114 -3.17 -6.34 -0.27
C VAL A 114 -4.60 -5.86 -0.05
N PHE A 115 -5.06 -4.99 -0.95
CA PHE A 115 -6.41 -4.46 -0.96
C PHE A 115 -7.14 -4.89 -2.23
N PHE A 116 -8.40 -5.31 -2.08
CA PHE A 116 -9.28 -5.62 -3.20
C PHE A 116 -10.70 -5.15 -2.88
N GLY A 117 -11.39 -4.60 -3.87
CA GLY A 117 -12.79 -4.19 -3.74
C GLY A 117 -13.19 -3.22 -4.84
N HIS A 118 -14.41 -3.38 -5.35
CA HIS A 118 -14.90 -2.60 -6.50
C HIS A 118 -14.84 -1.08 -6.26
N GLY A 119 -15.22 -0.62 -5.06
CA GLY A 119 -15.28 0.82 -4.73
C GLY A 119 -13.99 1.41 -4.16
N LEU A 120 -12.84 0.73 -4.27
CA LEU A 120 -11.58 1.21 -3.67
C LEU A 120 -11.06 2.49 -4.35
N PRO A 121 -11.05 2.61 -5.70
CA PRO A 121 -10.62 3.83 -6.37
C PRO A 121 -11.46 5.05 -6.00
N GLU A 122 -12.78 4.91 -5.88
CA GLU A 122 -13.71 5.99 -5.51
C GLU A 122 -13.46 6.45 -4.07
N MET A 123 -13.28 5.49 -3.17
CA MET A 123 -12.96 5.76 -1.76
C MET A 123 -11.63 6.51 -1.62
N MET A 124 -10.59 6.13 -2.37
CA MET A 124 -9.31 6.84 -2.37
C MET A 124 -9.40 8.23 -3.00
N LYS A 125 -10.15 8.40 -4.09
CA LYS A 125 -10.38 9.71 -4.72
C LYS A 125 -11.14 10.69 -3.83
N ALA A 126 -11.97 10.19 -2.91
CA ALA A 126 -12.73 11.02 -1.98
C ALA A 126 -11.89 11.58 -0.82
N ALA A 127 -10.64 11.11 -0.63
CA ALA A 127 -9.77 11.57 0.44
C ALA A 127 -9.30 13.03 0.23
N PRO A 128 -9.66 13.98 1.12
CA PRO A 128 -9.32 15.40 0.96
C PRO A 128 -7.82 15.66 1.02
N GLU A 129 -7.31 16.62 0.24
CA GLU A 129 -5.88 16.98 0.23
C GLU A 129 -5.37 17.52 1.57
N GLN A 130 -6.25 18.12 2.37
CA GLN A 130 -5.95 18.66 3.69
C GLN A 130 -6.40 17.69 4.80
N GLY A 131 -5.64 17.64 5.90
CA GLY A 131 -5.86 16.73 7.00
C GLY A 131 -5.35 15.31 6.71
N GLY A 132 -5.91 14.34 7.44
CA GLY A 132 -5.60 12.92 7.30
C GLY A 132 -6.86 12.12 6.97
N THR A 133 -6.73 11.10 6.12
CA THR A 133 -7.74 10.07 5.91
C THR A 133 -7.10 8.69 6.07
N VAL A 134 -7.69 7.87 6.92
CA VAL A 134 -7.30 6.46 7.10
C VAL A 134 -8.50 5.54 6.94
N PHE A 135 -8.24 4.27 6.69
CA PHE A 135 -9.29 3.31 6.42
C PHE A 135 -9.37 2.28 7.55
N GLY A 136 -10.54 2.18 8.18
CA GLY A 136 -10.87 1.18 9.18
C GLY A 136 -11.47 -0.07 8.53
N TYR A 137 -10.99 -1.24 8.92
CA TYR A 137 -11.49 -2.53 8.44
C TYR A 137 -11.84 -3.44 9.62
N HIS A 138 -12.99 -4.12 9.52
CA HIS A 138 -13.43 -5.03 10.57
C HIS A 138 -12.61 -6.32 10.55
N VAL A 139 -11.89 -6.62 11.63
CA VAL A 139 -11.04 -7.81 11.79
C VAL A 139 -11.49 -8.69 12.96
N SER A 140 -11.03 -9.95 12.98
CA SER A 140 -11.28 -10.89 14.08
C SER A 140 -10.28 -10.77 15.24
N ASP A 141 -9.09 -10.22 14.98
CA ASP A 141 -7.94 -10.13 15.87
C ASP A 141 -7.39 -8.69 15.95
N PRO A 142 -8.20 -7.71 16.40
CA PRO A 142 -7.86 -6.28 16.38
C PRO A 142 -6.62 -5.90 17.19
N GLU A 143 -6.26 -6.67 18.21
CA GLU A 143 -5.13 -6.39 19.13
C GLU A 143 -3.76 -6.37 18.43
N ARG A 144 -3.68 -6.84 17.18
CA ARG A 144 -2.46 -6.83 16.36
C ARG A 144 -2.20 -5.50 15.65
N TYR A 145 -3.18 -4.59 15.65
CA TYR A 145 -3.20 -3.39 14.81
C TYR A 145 -3.46 -2.12 15.64
N GLY A 146 -3.42 -0.95 14.97
CA GLY A 146 -4.00 0.27 15.51
C GLY A 146 -5.52 0.16 15.47
N VAL A 147 -6.20 0.24 16.62
CA VAL A 147 -7.65 0.03 16.73
C VAL A 147 -8.36 1.35 16.96
N VAL A 148 -9.45 1.56 16.23
CA VAL A 148 -10.29 2.76 16.35
C VAL A 148 -11.25 2.61 17.54
N ASP A 149 -11.20 3.53 18.49
CA ASP A 149 -12.22 3.71 19.54
C ASP A 149 -13.29 4.68 19.02
N PHE A 150 -14.55 4.27 19.09
CA PHE A 150 -15.68 5.08 18.63
C PHE A 150 -16.52 5.55 19.82
N ASP A 151 -17.01 6.77 19.73
CA ASP A 151 -18.10 7.24 20.59
C ASP A 151 -19.44 6.61 20.20
N LYS A 152 -20.44 6.77 21.07
CA LYS A 152 -21.78 6.16 20.90
C LYS A 152 -22.49 6.62 19.63
N ASP A 153 -22.14 7.77 19.10
CA ASP A 153 -22.68 8.36 17.87
C ASP A 153 -21.91 7.93 16.60
N GLY A 154 -20.85 7.12 16.76
CA GLY A 154 -19.99 6.65 15.67
C GLY A 154 -18.83 7.58 15.35
N THR A 155 -18.64 8.68 16.09
CA THR A 155 -17.48 9.56 15.94
C THR A 155 -16.21 8.88 16.44
N VAL A 156 -15.08 9.13 15.79
CA VAL A 156 -13.78 8.58 16.22
C VAL A 156 -13.29 9.34 17.43
N LYS A 157 -13.05 8.62 18.52
CA LYS A 157 -12.61 9.18 19.80
C LYS A 157 -11.10 9.07 20.00
N ALA A 158 -10.52 7.94 19.60
CA ALA A 158 -9.08 7.67 19.71
C ALA A 158 -8.67 6.55 18.75
N ILE A 159 -7.38 6.47 18.44
CA ILE A 159 -6.72 5.33 17.79
C ILE A 159 -5.66 4.82 18.74
N ILE A 160 -5.71 3.51 19.04
CA ILE A 160 -4.85 2.88 20.04
C ILE A 160 -3.97 1.84 19.35
N GLU A 161 -2.65 1.98 19.46
CA GLU A 161 -1.69 1.03 18.90
C GLU A 161 -1.66 -0.27 19.71
N LYS A 162 -2.05 -1.39 19.08
CA LYS A 162 -1.98 -2.76 19.62
C LYS A 162 -2.50 -2.86 21.06
N PRO A 163 -3.77 -2.49 21.31
CA PRO A 163 -4.33 -2.50 22.64
C PRO A 163 -4.41 -3.94 23.18
N PRO A 164 -4.14 -4.17 24.48
CA PRO A 164 -4.34 -5.50 25.09
C PRO A 164 -5.82 -5.90 25.15
N VAL A 165 -6.72 -4.90 25.17
CA VAL A 165 -8.18 -5.08 25.08
C VAL A 165 -8.68 -4.08 24.05
N ALA A 166 -9.08 -4.57 22.88
CA ALA A 166 -9.50 -3.71 21.78
C ALA A 166 -10.86 -3.04 22.07
N PRO A 167 -10.98 -1.70 21.89
CA PRO A 167 -12.25 -1.00 22.10
C PRO A 167 -13.29 -1.29 21.00
N SER A 168 -12.84 -1.76 19.83
CA SER A 168 -13.69 -2.19 18.73
C SER A 168 -12.98 -3.25 17.88
N ASN A 169 -13.69 -3.81 16.90
CA ASN A 169 -13.12 -4.72 15.91
C ASN A 169 -12.58 -4.00 14.66
N TYR A 170 -12.48 -2.67 14.66
CA TYR A 170 -12.01 -1.90 13.51
C TYR A 170 -10.53 -1.56 13.64
N ALA A 171 -9.73 -2.24 12.81
CA ALA A 171 -8.30 -1.96 12.67
C ALA A 171 -8.09 -0.89 11.59
N VAL A 172 -7.18 0.05 11.86
CA VAL A 172 -6.63 0.95 10.86
C VAL A 172 -5.74 0.12 9.93
N THR A 173 -6.09 0.12 8.65
CA THR A 173 -5.34 -0.59 7.61
C THR A 173 -4.01 0.10 7.30
N GLY A 174 -3.13 -0.57 6.55
CA GLY A 174 -1.85 -0.02 6.11
C GLY A 174 -1.94 0.97 4.95
N LEU A 175 -2.99 1.80 4.87
CA LEU A 175 -3.21 2.80 3.81
C LEU A 175 -3.60 4.14 4.44
N TYR A 176 -2.79 5.17 4.18
CA TYR A 176 -2.87 6.48 4.85
C TYR A 176 -2.78 7.60 3.82
N PHE A 177 -3.74 8.51 3.82
CA PHE A 177 -3.74 9.70 2.97
C PHE A 177 -3.57 10.93 3.85
N LEU A 178 -2.38 11.52 3.89
CA LEU A 178 -2.05 12.62 4.80
C LEU A 178 -1.60 13.85 4.01
N ASP A 179 -1.87 15.04 4.53
CA ASP A 179 -1.46 16.30 3.91
C ASP A 179 0.07 16.56 4.02
N GLY A 180 0.50 17.73 3.53
CA GLY A 180 1.91 18.14 3.51
C GLY A 180 2.53 18.37 4.90
N THR A 181 1.74 18.38 5.98
CA THR A 181 2.23 18.54 7.37
C THR A 181 2.71 17.23 7.98
N ALA A 182 2.47 16.08 7.32
CA ALA A 182 2.84 14.77 7.86
C ALA A 182 4.32 14.60 8.24
N PRO A 183 5.32 15.10 7.47
CA PRO A 183 6.73 15.06 7.89
C PRO A 183 7.03 15.85 9.17
N GLU A 184 6.43 17.03 9.32
CA GLU A 184 6.58 17.84 10.54
C GLU A 184 5.98 17.12 11.76
N ARG A 185 4.77 16.56 11.61
CA ARG A 185 4.11 15.76 12.65
C ARG A 185 4.92 14.51 13.00
N ALA A 186 5.47 13.82 12.00
CA ALA A 186 6.33 12.66 12.21
C ALA A 186 7.58 13.00 13.04
N ARG A 187 8.14 14.21 12.88
CA ARG A 187 9.30 14.65 13.66
C ARG A 187 8.98 14.88 15.14
N ALA A 188 7.73 15.23 15.45
CA ALA A 188 7.27 15.41 16.82
C ALA A 188 6.99 14.08 17.55
N VAL A 189 6.82 12.96 16.79
CA VAL A 189 6.57 11.64 17.36
C VAL A 189 7.77 11.18 18.18
N GLN A 190 7.51 10.84 19.44
CA GLN A 190 8.49 10.19 20.31
C GLN A 190 8.45 8.67 20.13
N PRO A 191 9.59 7.97 20.25
CA PRO A 191 9.61 6.52 20.23
C PRO A 191 8.69 5.91 21.31
N SER A 192 7.94 4.89 20.93
CA SER A 192 7.08 4.14 21.85
C SER A 192 7.90 3.29 22.83
N PRO A 193 7.28 2.61 23.83
CA PRO A 193 7.99 1.69 24.70
C PRO A 193 8.71 0.54 23.99
N ARG A 194 8.34 0.24 22.73
CA ARG A 194 9.04 -0.73 21.87
C ARG A 194 10.12 -0.12 20.98
N GLY A 195 10.37 1.19 21.12
CA GLY A 195 11.42 1.92 20.41
C GLY A 195 11.05 2.34 18.98
N GLU A 196 9.75 2.35 18.62
CA GLU A 196 9.29 2.67 17.27
C GLU A 196 8.58 4.02 17.20
N LEU A 197 8.75 4.72 16.08
CA LEU A 197 7.94 5.88 15.68
C LEU A 197 6.60 5.39 15.14
N GLU A 198 5.61 5.33 16.02
CA GLU A 198 4.29 4.78 15.71
C GLU A 198 3.49 5.70 14.78
N ILE A 199 2.91 5.13 13.73
CA ILE A 199 1.99 5.87 12.85
C ILE A 199 0.74 6.30 13.62
N VAL A 200 0.28 5.52 14.60
CA VAL A 200 -0.87 5.87 15.44
C VAL A 200 -0.65 7.19 16.16
N THR A 201 0.54 7.43 16.74
CA THR A 201 0.86 8.71 17.40
C THR A 201 0.79 9.88 16.42
N LEU A 202 1.23 9.68 15.17
CA LEU A 202 1.09 10.68 14.11
C LEU A 202 -0.39 10.93 13.78
N LEU A 203 -1.19 9.89 13.62
CA LEU A 203 -2.62 9.99 13.31
C LEU A 203 -3.41 10.68 14.43
N GLU A 204 -3.10 10.38 15.70
CA GLU A 204 -3.70 11.03 16.86
C GLU A 204 -3.47 12.56 16.83
N SER A 205 -2.35 13.04 16.29
CA SER A 205 -2.12 14.48 16.13
C SER A 205 -3.13 15.14 15.17
N TYR A 206 -3.54 14.45 14.10
CA TYR A 206 -4.63 14.92 13.23
C TYR A 206 -5.99 14.80 13.93
N LEU A 207 -6.20 13.72 14.70
CA LEU A 207 -7.46 13.50 15.41
C LEU A 207 -7.72 14.58 16.44
N HIS A 208 -6.72 14.95 17.25
CA HIS A 208 -6.83 16.00 18.25
C HIS A 208 -7.15 17.38 17.66
N GLU A 209 -6.77 17.63 16.41
CA GLU A 209 -7.08 18.85 15.67
C GLU A 209 -8.42 18.78 14.93
N GLY A 210 -9.13 17.65 14.99
CA GLY A 210 -10.37 17.42 14.24
C GLY A 210 -10.17 17.32 12.73
N SER A 211 -8.94 17.06 12.28
CA SER A 211 -8.56 16.99 10.86
C SER A 211 -8.31 15.55 10.38
N LEU A 212 -8.55 14.54 11.23
CA LEU A 212 -8.53 13.13 10.84
C LEU A 212 -9.92 12.63 10.46
N ARG A 213 -10.01 12.01 9.29
CA ARG A 213 -11.17 11.26 8.80
C ARG A 213 -10.88 9.76 8.82
N VAL A 214 -11.80 8.98 9.36
CA VAL A 214 -11.74 7.51 9.29
C VAL A 214 -12.86 7.01 8.39
N GLU A 215 -12.48 6.42 7.27
CA GLU A 215 -13.40 5.78 6.33
C GLU A 215 -13.49 4.29 6.65
N THR A 216 -14.71 3.73 6.73
CA THR A 216 -14.86 2.30 7.03
C THR A 216 -15.03 1.48 5.76
N MET A 217 -14.16 0.49 5.57
CA MET A 217 -14.26 -0.48 4.49
C MET A 217 -15.33 -1.52 4.84
N GLY A 218 -16.42 -1.53 4.07
CA GLY A 218 -17.51 -2.49 4.23
C GLY A 218 -17.15 -3.92 3.83
N ARG A 219 -18.11 -4.84 3.95
CA ARG A 219 -17.93 -6.29 3.68
C ARG A 219 -17.58 -6.64 2.22
N GLY A 220 -17.71 -5.70 1.29
CA GLY A 220 -17.38 -5.90 -0.12
C GLY A 220 -15.89 -5.70 -0.44
N TYR A 221 -15.09 -5.30 0.54
CA TYR A 221 -13.64 -5.16 0.43
C TYR A 221 -12.97 -6.38 1.06
N ALA A 222 -11.78 -6.71 0.56
CA ALA A 222 -10.85 -7.62 1.21
C ALA A 222 -9.57 -6.85 1.52
N TRP A 223 -9.18 -6.88 2.79
CA TRP A 223 -7.86 -6.48 3.24
C TRP A 223 -7.14 -7.72 3.77
N LEU A 224 -5.98 -8.03 3.17
CA LEU A 224 -5.21 -9.22 3.49
C LEU A 224 -3.83 -8.82 4.00
N ASP A 225 -3.56 -9.12 5.28
CA ASP A 225 -2.24 -9.00 5.90
C ASP A 225 -1.45 -10.30 5.71
N THR A 226 -0.28 -10.19 5.10
CA THR A 226 0.62 -11.30 4.76
C THR A 226 1.65 -11.60 5.87
N GLY A 227 1.35 -11.23 7.12
CA GLY A 227 2.26 -11.31 8.27
C GLY A 227 2.64 -12.72 8.76
N THR A 228 1.98 -13.79 8.29
CA THR A 228 2.25 -15.18 8.69
C THR A 228 2.27 -16.11 7.47
N HIS A 229 2.85 -17.30 7.61
CA HIS A 229 2.84 -18.30 6.53
C HIS A 229 1.41 -18.67 6.09
N ALA A 230 0.50 -18.85 7.04
CA ALA A 230 -0.90 -19.16 6.76
C ALA A 230 -1.60 -18.00 6.03
N SER A 231 -1.47 -16.77 6.54
CA SER A 231 -2.11 -15.62 5.93
C SER A 231 -1.53 -15.26 4.55
N LEU A 232 -0.24 -15.53 4.32
CA LEU A 232 0.38 -15.43 3.00
C LEU A 232 -0.22 -16.45 2.01
N LEU A 233 -0.41 -17.70 2.44
CA LEU A 233 -1.05 -18.75 1.63
C LEU A 233 -2.51 -18.39 1.33
N ASP A 234 -3.25 -17.92 2.32
CA ASP A 234 -4.64 -17.50 2.18
C ASP A 234 -4.77 -16.34 1.18
N ALA A 235 -3.86 -15.37 1.24
CA ALA A 235 -3.85 -14.27 0.29
C ALA A 235 -3.53 -14.72 -1.14
N GLY A 236 -2.59 -15.65 -1.32
CA GLY A 236 -2.32 -16.27 -2.61
C GLY A 236 -3.53 -17.05 -3.16
N ASN A 237 -4.21 -17.81 -2.30
CA ASN A 237 -5.42 -18.56 -2.68
C ASN A 237 -6.58 -17.63 -3.06
N PHE A 238 -6.73 -16.51 -2.35
CA PHE A 238 -7.73 -15.49 -2.66
C PHE A 238 -7.51 -14.90 -4.06
N VAL A 239 -6.28 -14.45 -4.35
CA VAL A 239 -5.93 -13.90 -5.67
C VAL A 239 -6.13 -14.94 -6.77
N ARG A 240 -5.64 -16.17 -6.59
CA ARG A 240 -5.86 -17.26 -7.56
C ARG A 240 -7.35 -17.42 -7.87
N THR A 241 -8.17 -17.52 -6.83
CA THR A 241 -9.61 -17.77 -6.98
C THR A 241 -10.29 -16.66 -7.76
N LEU A 242 -9.95 -15.39 -7.49
CA LEU A 242 -10.49 -14.26 -8.23
C LEU A 242 -10.07 -14.28 -9.70
N GLN A 243 -8.77 -14.43 -9.97
CA GLN A 243 -8.24 -14.38 -11.33
C GLN A 243 -8.75 -15.52 -12.20
N GLU A 244 -8.80 -16.75 -11.68
CA GLU A 244 -9.31 -17.90 -12.43
C GLU A 244 -10.81 -17.78 -12.74
N ARG A 245 -11.59 -17.11 -11.87
CA ARG A 245 -13.03 -16.94 -12.05
C ARG A 245 -13.40 -15.79 -12.97
N GLN A 246 -12.63 -14.70 -12.96
CA GLN A 246 -12.92 -13.51 -13.77
C GLN A 246 -12.15 -13.49 -15.09
N GLY A 247 -11.02 -14.19 -15.17
CA GLY A 247 -10.08 -14.06 -16.30
C GLY A 247 -9.33 -12.72 -16.31
N LEU A 248 -9.44 -11.93 -15.24
CA LEU A 248 -8.81 -10.62 -15.06
C LEU A 248 -7.71 -10.72 -14.00
N GLN A 249 -6.61 -10.01 -14.20
CA GLN A 249 -5.48 -9.99 -13.28
C GLN A 249 -5.73 -9.01 -12.12
N VAL A 250 -5.32 -9.40 -10.92
CA VAL A 250 -5.32 -8.51 -9.74
C VAL A 250 -3.89 -8.01 -9.53
N GLY A 251 -3.72 -6.71 -9.35
CA GLY A 251 -2.42 -6.12 -9.08
C GLY A 251 -1.47 -6.16 -10.29
N SER A 252 -1.99 -5.95 -11.52
CA SER A 252 -1.16 -5.73 -12.71
C SER A 252 -0.88 -4.24 -12.92
N PRO A 253 0.37 -3.76 -12.73
CA PRO A 253 0.72 -2.37 -13.03
C PRO A 253 0.59 -2.05 -14.53
N ASP A 254 0.89 -3.02 -15.39
CA ASP A 254 0.79 -2.88 -16.86
C ASP A 254 -0.65 -2.61 -17.30
N GLU A 255 -1.61 -3.39 -16.79
CA GLU A 255 -3.04 -3.19 -17.08
C GLU A 255 -3.53 -1.84 -16.56
N ILE A 256 -3.17 -1.45 -15.34
CA ILE A 256 -3.63 -0.18 -14.76
C ILE A 256 -3.02 1.00 -15.52
N ALA A 257 -1.73 0.96 -15.83
CA ALA A 257 -1.08 2.01 -16.62
C ALA A 257 -1.75 2.17 -17.98
N TRP A 258 -2.05 1.06 -18.68
CA TRP A 258 -2.73 1.09 -19.96
C TRP A 258 -4.20 1.56 -19.84
N GLY A 259 -4.93 1.06 -18.85
CA GLY A 259 -6.32 1.44 -18.59
C GLY A 259 -6.48 2.91 -18.20
N GLN A 260 -5.48 3.50 -17.53
CA GLN A 260 -5.41 4.93 -17.22
C GLN A 260 -4.85 5.78 -18.38
N GLY A 261 -4.42 5.14 -19.48
CA GLY A 261 -3.82 5.82 -20.63
C GLY A 261 -2.45 6.42 -20.37
N TRP A 262 -1.69 5.88 -19.41
CA TRP A 262 -0.32 6.32 -19.10
C TRP A 262 0.72 5.72 -20.04
N ILE A 263 0.38 4.60 -20.67
CA ILE A 263 1.16 3.93 -21.70
C ILE A 263 0.27 3.63 -22.92
N SER A 264 0.87 3.58 -24.10
CA SER A 264 0.20 3.31 -25.37
C SER A 264 -0.10 1.83 -25.60
N ASP A 265 -0.85 1.51 -26.66
CA ASP A 265 -1.08 0.14 -27.10
C ASP A 265 0.23 -0.51 -27.57
N GLU A 266 1.12 0.28 -28.19
CA GLU A 266 2.46 -0.12 -28.58
C GLU A 266 3.31 -0.49 -27.36
N ASP A 267 3.34 0.37 -26.34
CA ASP A 267 4.06 0.12 -25.08
C ASP A 267 3.55 -1.17 -24.41
N LEU A 268 2.23 -1.34 -24.32
CA LEU A 268 1.64 -2.57 -23.75
C LEU A 268 2.00 -3.82 -24.58
N SER A 269 2.07 -3.70 -25.90
CA SER A 269 2.47 -4.79 -26.80
C SER A 269 3.93 -5.21 -26.59
N GLU A 270 4.83 -4.24 -26.38
CA GLU A 270 6.23 -4.51 -26.02
C GLU A 270 6.34 -5.23 -24.67
N ARG A 271 5.58 -4.77 -23.66
CA ARG A 271 5.47 -5.41 -22.36
C ARG A 271 4.93 -6.84 -22.47
N ALA A 272 3.87 -7.06 -23.24
CA ALA A 272 3.31 -8.39 -23.49
C ALA A 272 4.35 -9.32 -24.15
N SER A 273 5.18 -8.79 -25.05
CA SER A 273 6.24 -9.55 -25.73
C SER A 273 7.37 -9.95 -24.79
N LEU A 274 7.78 -9.08 -23.87
CA LEU A 274 8.76 -9.40 -22.81
C LEU A 274 8.32 -10.62 -21.98
N PHE A 275 7.02 -10.74 -21.70
CA PHE A 275 6.44 -11.84 -20.94
C PHE A 275 5.83 -12.95 -21.82
N GLY A 276 6.12 -12.98 -23.13
CA GLY A 276 5.38 -13.80 -24.11
C GLY A 276 5.40 -15.32 -23.89
N LYS A 277 6.22 -15.83 -22.97
CA LYS A 277 6.29 -17.25 -22.58
C LYS A 277 5.47 -17.59 -21.32
N THR A 278 4.77 -16.62 -20.72
CA THR A 278 4.04 -16.79 -19.45
C THR A 278 2.56 -16.48 -19.61
N GLY A 279 1.75 -16.92 -18.63
CA GLY A 279 0.34 -16.56 -18.56
C GLY A 279 0.11 -15.04 -18.45
N TYR A 280 1.05 -14.32 -17.83
CA TYR A 280 1.01 -12.86 -17.72
C TYR A 280 1.14 -12.18 -19.08
N GLY A 281 2.10 -12.60 -19.93
CA GLY A 281 2.22 -12.03 -21.29
C GLY A 281 1.03 -12.37 -22.18
N ALA A 282 0.48 -13.58 -22.05
CA ALA A 282 -0.75 -13.97 -22.74
C ALA A 282 -1.93 -13.09 -22.33
N TYR A 283 -2.05 -12.77 -21.04
CA TYR A 283 -3.06 -11.85 -20.52
C TYR A 283 -2.92 -10.44 -21.10
N LEU A 284 -1.73 -9.83 -21.03
CA LEU A 284 -1.50 -8.48 -21.57
C LEU A 284 -1.81 -8.39 -23.06
N LYS A 285 -1.46 -9.44 -23.83
CA LYS A 285 -1.81 -9.54 -25.25
C LYS A 285 -3.32 -9.67 -25.49
N GLY A 286 -4.04 -10.28 -24.55
CA GLY A 286 -5.50 -10.39 -24.56
C GLY A 286 -6.20 -9.04 -24.36
N LEU A 287 -5.63 -8.17 -23.53
CA LEU A 287 -6.16 -6.81 -23.31
C LEU A 287 -6.22 -6.01 -24.62
N LEU A 288 -5.17 -6.08 -25.45
CA LEU A 288 -5.12 -5.39 -26.76
C LEU A 288 -6.15 -5.90 -27.79
N ARG A 289 -6.78 -7.05 -27.55
CA ARG A 289 -7.80 -7.64 -28.43
C ARG A 289 -9.22 -7.35 -27.97
N SER A 290 -9.37 -6.95 -26.72
CA SER A 290 -10.65 -6.64 -26.11
C SER A 290 -10.83 -5.12 -26.24
N ASP A 291 -11.99 -4.66 -26.72
CA ASP A 291 -12.29 -3.23 -26.66
C ASP A 291 -12.20 -2.76 -25.20
N LYS A 292 -11.87 -1.48 -24.95
CA LYS A 292 -11.70 -0.89 -23.60
C LYS A 292 -12.99 -0.86 -22.75
N HIS A 293 -13.99 -1.71 -23.03
CA HIS A 293 -15.33 -1.72 -22.45
C HIS A 293 -15.80 -3.12 -22.04
#